data_AF-A0A6B1FXJ2-F1
#
_entry.id   AF-A0A6B1FXJ2-F1
#
_cell.length_a   1.000
_cell.length_b   1.000
_cell.length_c   1.000
_cell.angle_alpha   90.00
_cell.angle_beta   90.00
_cell.angle_gamma   90.00
#
_symmetry.space_group_name_H-M   'P 1'
#
loop_
_entity.id
_entity.type
_entity.pdbx_description
1 polymer ?
#
loop_
_entity_poly.entity_id
_entity_poly.type
_entity_poly.pdbx_seq_one_letter_code
_entity_poly.pdbx_strand_id
1 'polypeptide(L)'
;MSDDLAHEIDIFEGQMELMGQGKLDEKVFAETRLRRGVYGQRYDNGQRHDGFESRELDFEEKERIKGPDTLWHAPGMQRIKVPGGGLTADQLDVLAQVADEYSDGILHVTTRQDFQLHFVHIEDTPDMMRRLASVGITTREACGNSVRNVTCCHLAGVCQTEVFDATPYSEAYAQFLLGHDDVQDFGRKFKPAFSGCEAEACGLVMMHDMGYLAQIKEVDGKPKRGFKVFVGGGLGTVPH
;
A
#
# COMPACT_ATOMS: atom_id res chain seq x y z
N MET A 1 9.37 9.70 -14.74
CA MET A 1 9.84 9.02 -13.51
C MET A 1 10.54 10.07 -12.67
N SER A 2 10.18 10.27 -11.40
CA SER A 2 11.06 11.07 -10.54
C SER A 2 12.36 10.28 -10.40
N ASP A 3 13.52 10.92 -10.57
CA ASP A 3 14.84 10.26 -10.49
C ASP A 3 14.99 9.45 -9.16
N ASP A 4 14.26 9.87 -8.14
CA ASP A 4 14.15 9.24 -6.83
C ASP A 4 13.59 7.81 -6.86
N LEU A 5 12.51 7.55 -7.62
CA LEU A 5 11.89 6.22 -7.65
C LEU A 5 12.77 5.17 -8.34
N ALA A 6 13.46 5.53 -9.42
CA ALA A 6 14.41 4.60 -10.05
C ALA A 6 15.57 4.28 -9.13
N HIS A 7 16.16 5.30 -8.51
CA HIS A 7 17.28 5.12 -7.62
C HIS A 7 16.94 4.17 -6.45
N GLU A 8 15.74 4.32 -5.90
CA GLU A 8 15.23 3.43 -4.86
C GLU A 8 15.05 1.98 -5.30
N ILE A 9 14.62 1.76 -6.55
CA ILE A 9 14.46 0.42 -7.12
C ILE A 9 15.82 -0.22 -7.35
N ASP A 10 16.80 0.55 -7.86
CA ASP A 10 18.17 0.06 -8.08
C ASP A 10 18.86 -0.32 -6.76
N ILE A 11 18.62 0.44 -5.68
CA ILE A 11 19.07 0.06 -4.33
C ILE A 11 18.46 -1.28 -3.91
N PHE A 12 17.16 -1.45 -4.12
CA PHE A 12 16.46 -2.68 -3.73
C PHE A 12 16.96 -3.90 -4.52
N GLU A 13 17.18 -3.74 -5.83
CA GLU A 13 17.77 -4.76 -6.70
C GLU A 13 19.19 -5.14 -6.23
N GLY A 14 20.03 -4.16 -5.92
CA GLY A 14 21.36 -4.43 -5.33
C GLY A 14 21.30 -5.16 -3.98
N GLN A 15 20.30 -4.87 -3.14
CA GLN A 15 20.08 -5.59 -1.88
C GLN A 15 19.64 -7.04 -2.11
N MET A 16 18.82 -7.30 -3.14
CA MET A 16 18.47 -8.65 -3.56
C MET A 16 19.69 -9.44 -4.02
N GLU A 17 20.57 -8.84 -4.82
CA GLU A 17 21.82 -9.47 -5.25
C GLU A 17 22.73 -9.83 -4.07
N LEU A 18 22.88 -8.91 -3.10
CA LEU A 18 23.64 -9.17 -1.88
C LEU A 18 23.02 -10.29 -1.05
N MET A 19 21.69 -10.35 -0.96
CA MET A 19 20.97 -11.43 -0.28
C MET A 19 21.23 -12.79 -0.96
N GLY A 20 21.13 -12.84 -2.30
CA GLY A 20 21.41 -14.06 -3.08
C GLY A 20 22.86 -14.55 -2.95
N GLN A 21 23.80 -13.65 -2.67
CA GLN A 21 25.21 -13.97 -2.39
C GLN A 21 25.49 -14.32 -0.91
N GLY A 22 24.48 -14.30 -0.04
CA GLY A 22 24.64 -14.52 1.40
C GLY A 22 25.41 -13.40 2.11
N LYS A 23 25.45 -12.20 1.53
CA LYS A 23 26.18 -11.01 2.05
C LYS A 23 25.28 -10.03 2.80
N LEU A 24 23.98 -10.31 2.90
CA LEU A 24 23.01 -9.50 3.63
C LEU A 24 22.30 -10.38 4.67
N ASP A 25 22.06 -9.82 5.85
CA ASP A 25 21.30 -10.51 6.90
C ASP A 25 19.82 -10.66 6.50
N GLU A 26 19.26 -11.85 6.71
CA GLU A 26 17.90 -12.16 6.29
C GLU A 26 16.85 -11.30 6.98
N LYS A 27 17.06 -10.90 8.25
CA LYS A 27 16.11 -10.03 8.96
C LYS A 27 16.16 -8.60 8.42
N VAL A 28 17.36 -8.11 8.11
CA VAL A 28 17.54 -6.79 7.49
C VAL A 28 16.88 -6.75 6.11
N PHE A 29 17.09 -7.80 5.30
CA PHE A 29 16.45 -7.91 4.01
C PHE A 29 14.92 -8.08 4.12
N ALA A 30 14.45 -8.84 5.12
CA ALA A 30 13.02 -9.00 5.39
C ALA A 30 12.34 -7.67 5.70
N GLU A 31 12.98 -6.77 6.44
CA GLU A 31 12.43 -5.42 6.66
C GLU A 31 12.41 -4.59 5.36
N THR A 32 13.50 -4.67 4.59
CA THR A 32 13.64 -3.96 3.32
C THR A 32 12.55 -4.35 2.33
N ARG A 33 12.32 -5.65 2.10
CA ARG A 33 11.25 -6.14 1.19
C ARG A 33 9.87 -5.65 1.64
N LEU A 34 9.61 -5.64 2.95
CA LEU A 34 8.36 -5.13 3.52
C LEU A 34 8.17 -3.65 3.23
N ARG A 35 9.22 -2.84 3.34
CA ARG A 35 9.17 -1.42 2.96
C ARG A 35 9.00 -1.21 1.46
N ARG A 36 9.29 -2.20 0.62
CA ARG A 36 9.01 -2.18 -0.83
C ARG A 36 7.67 -2.81 -1.21
N GLY A 37 6.82 -3.12 -0.22
CA GLY A 37 5.51 -3.72 -0.47
C GLY A 37 5.54 -5.21 -0.79
N VAL A 38 6.73 -5.84 -0.79
CA VAL A 38 6.94 -7.28 -1.01
C VAL A 38 6.72 -8.00 0.32
N TYR A 39 5.65 -8.78 0.41
CA TYR A 39 5.28 -9.58 1.58
C TYR A 39 5.26 -11.07 1.20
N GLY A 40 5.40 -11.98 2.17
CA GLY A 40 5.10 -13.39 1.92
C GLY A 40 3.65 -13.61 1.47
N GLN A 41 3.31 -14.78 0.95
CA GLN A 41 1.92 -15.10 0.63
C GLN A 41 1.02 -15.05 1.87
N ARG A 42 -0.29 -14.86 1.61
CA ARG A 42 -1.33 -15.09 2.62
C ARG A 42 -1.82 -16.54 2.65
N TYR A 43 -1.55 -17.28 1.58
CA TYR A 43 -1.90 -18.68 1.40
C TYR A 43 -0.66 -19.56 1.58
N ASP A 44 -0.81 -20.69 2.25
CA ASP A 44 0.25 -21.63 2.64
C ASP A 44 0.01 -23.05 2.10
N ASN A 45 -0.95 -23.22 1.18
CA ASN A 45 -1.27 -24.51 0.60
C ASN A 45 -0.44 -24.85 -0.64
N GLY A 46 0.52 -24.00 -1.03
CA GLY A 46 1.33 -24.17 -2.24
C GLY A 46 0.51 -24.15 -3.53
N GLN A 47 -0.72 -23.62 -3.48
CA GLN A 47 -1.61 -23.48 -4.64
C GLN A 47 -1.79 -22.00 -4.96
N ARG A 48 -1.93 -21.71 -6.26
CA ARG A 48 -2.33 -20.41 -6.80
C ARG A 48 -3.58 -20.58 -7.65
N HIS A 49 -4.50 -19.63 -7.59
CA HIS A 49 -5.67 -19.64 -8.46
C HIS A 49 -5.39 -18.66 -9.61
N ASP A 50 -5.51 -19.10 -10.85
CA ASP A 50 -5.20 -18.30 -12.06
C ASP A 50 -6.42 -17.55 -12.63
N GLY A 51 -7.53 -17.60 -11.90
CA GLY A 51 -8.81 -17.00 -12.31
C GLY A 51 -9.79 -18.02 -12.89
N PHE A 52 -9.29 -19.19 -13.27
CA PHE A 52 -10.08 -20.29 -13.83
C PHE A 52 -10.03 -21.54 -12.95
N GLU A 53 -8.84 -21.91 -12.50
CA GLU A 53 -8.60 -23.10 -11.70
C GLU A 53 -7.49 -22.89 -10.66
N SER A 54 -7.45 -23.79 -9.67
CA SER A 54 -6.32 -23.88 -8.76
C SER A 54 -5.19 -24.67 -9.40
N ARG A 55 -4.00 -24.08 -9.42
CA ARG A 55 -2.76 -24.66 -9.91
C ARG A 55 -1.74 -24.78 -8.80
N GLU A 56 -0.85 -25.75 -8.93
CA GLU A 56 0.28 -25.87 -8.05
C GLU A 56 1.30 -24.76 -8.32
N LEU A 57 1.81 -24.14 -7.26
CA LEU A 57 2.87 -23.15 -7.38
C LEU A 57 4.18 -23.85 -7.78
N ASP A 58 4.80 -23.37 -8.85
CA ASP A 58 6.11 -23.82 -9.29
C ASP A 58 7.20 -23.24 -8.37
N PHE A 59 7.27 -23.83 -7.18
CA PHE A 59 8.22 -23.47 -6.13
C PHE A 59 8.50 -24.70 -5.28
N GLU A 60 9.76 -25.07 -5.11
CA GLU A 60 10.13 -26.33 -4.43
C GLU A 60 9.78 -26.29 -2.93
N GLU A 61 10.00 -25.16 -2.26
CA GLU A 61 9.89 -25.03 -0.79
C GLU A 61 8.52 -24.50 -0.33
N LYS A 62 7.44 -25.25 -0.60
CA LYS A 62 6.04 -24.83 -0.41
C LYS A 62 5.63 -24.54 1.05
N GLU A 63 6.36 -25.05 2.04
CA GLU A 63 6.01 -24.92 3.47
C GLU A 63 6.34 -23.54 4.07
N ARG A 64 7.19 -22.74 3.41
CA ARG A 64 7.69 -21.46 3.93
C ARG A 64 7.38 -20.28 3.02
N ILE A 65 6.15 -20.24 2.52
CA ILE A 65 5.68 -19.18 1.61
C ILE A 65 4.84 -18.11 2.30
N LYS A 66 4.44 -18.27 3.57
CA LYS A 66 3.51 -17.37 4.28
C LYS A 66 4.08 -16.70 5.51
N GLY A 67 3.74 -15.43 5.70
CA GLY A 67 4.01 -14.69 6.94
C GLY A 67 5.42 -14.07 7.02
N PRO A 68 5.91 -13.79 8.24
CA PRO A 68 7.20 -13.13 8.45
C PRO A 68 8.40 -14.06 8.18
N ASP A 69 8.23 -15.37 8.37
CA ASP A 69 9.29 -16.38 8.22
C ASP A 69 9.38 -16.94 6.79
N THR A 70 8.70 -16.29 5.84
CA THR A 70 8.72 -16.60 4.41
C THR A 70 10.14 -16.49 3.88
N LEU A 71 10.56 -17.52 3.14
CA LEU A 71 11.85 -17.53 2.43
C LEU A 71 12.01 -16.25 1.61
N TRP A 72 13.22 -15.71 1.59
CA TRP A 72 13.46 -14.44 0.95
C TRP A 72 13.15 -14.47 -0.57
N HIS A 73 13.34 -15.61 -1.22
CA HIS A 73 13.13 -15.84 -2.65
C HIS A 73 11.79 -16.51 -2.98
N ALA A 74 10.94 -16.74 -1.99
CA ALA A 74 9.62 -17.30 -2.25
C ALA A 74 8.73 -16.27 -2.98
N PRO A 75 7.89 -16.72 -3.94
CA PRO A 75 6.90 -15.86 -4.57
C PRO A 75 6.01 -15.17 -3.54
N GLY A 76 5.84 -13.86 -3.68
CA GLY A 76 5.24 -12.99 -2.68
C GLY A 76 3.95 -12.31 -3.12
N MET A 77 3.36 -11.58 -2.18
CA MET A 77 2.35 -10.57 -2.48
C MET A 77 3.06 -9.23 -2.66
N GLN A 78 2.81 -8.55 -3.77
CA GLN A 78 3.21 -7.17 -3.97
C GLN A 78 2.03 -6.26 -3.66
N ARG A 79 2.20 -5.36 -2.69
CA ARG A 79 1.26 -4.25 -2.46
C ARG A 79 1.77 -2.99 -3.14
N ILE A 80 0.88 -2.30 -3.84
CA ILE A 80 1.13 -0.96 -4.40
C ILE A 80 0.66 0.13 -3.43
N LYS A 81 0.80 1.42 -3.75
CA LYS A 81 0.13 2.50 -3.01
C LYS A 81 -0.67 3.35 -3.98
N VAL A 82 -1.97 3.49 -3.68
CA VAL A 82 -2.90 4.37 -4.41
C VAL A 82 -3.57 5.32 -3.42
N PRO A 83 -2.96 6.47 -3.09
CA PRO A 83 -3.55 7.43 -2.16
C PRO A 83 -4.99 7.82 -2.56
N GLY A 84 -5.89 7.77 -1.59
CA GLY A 84 -7.32 8.06 -1.78
C GLY A 84 -8.07 7.04 -2.66
N GLY A 85 -7.41 6.03 -3.22
CA GLY A 85 -7.99 5.14 -4.22
C GLY A 85 -8.18 5.77 -5.60
N GLY A 86 -7.63 6.96 -5.84
CA GLY A 86 -7.73 7.66 -7.12
C GLY A 86 -6.73 7.10 -8.13
N LEU A 87 -7.21 6.76 -9.33
CA LEU A 87 -6.39 6.31 -10.46
C LEU A 87 -6.79 7.02 -11.74
N THR A 88 -5.83 7.24 -12.63
CA THR A 88 -6.08 7.59 -14.02
C THR A 88 -6.32 6.34 -14.87
N ALA A 89 -6.85 6.50 -16.08
CA ALA A 89 -7.01 5.39 -17.03
C ALA A 89 -5.65 4.74 -17.37
N ASP A 90 -4.64 5.55 -17.69
CA ASP A 90 -3.29 5.06 -18.00
C ASP A 90 -2.67 4.26 -16.85
N GLN A 91 -2.91 4.69 -15.61
CA GLN A 91 -2.47 3.96 -14.41
C GLN A 91 -3.16 2.60 -14.28
N LEU A 92 -4.46 2.54 -14.56
CA LEU A 92 -5.23 1.30 -14.54
C LEU A 92 -4.79 0.33 -15.64
N ASP A 93 -4.47 0.84 -16.84
CA ASP A 93 -3.95 0.03 -17.95
C ASP A 93 -2.59 -0.58 -17.60
N VAL A 94 -1.67 0.19 -17.00
CA VAL A 94 -0.38 -0.35 -16.54
C VAL A 94 -0.56 -1.38 -15.43
N LEU A 95 -1.50 -1.16 -14.50
CA LEU A 95 -1.81 -2.16 -13.48
C LEU A 95 -2.29 -3.47 -14.09
N ALA A 96 -3.19 -3.41 -15.07
CA ALA A 96 -3.66 -4.60 -15.79
C ALA A 96 -2.52 -5.34 -16.49
N GLN A 97 -1.65 -4.62 -17.22
CA GLN A 97 -0.51 -5.23 -17.91
C GLN A 97 0.50 -5.87 -16.95
N VAL A 98 0.71 -5.26 -15.78
CA VAL A 98 1.58 -5.82 -14.74
C VAL A 98 0.95 -7.09 -14.15
N ALA A 99 -0.38 -7.11 -13.98
CA ALA A 99 -1.09 -8.29 -13.50
C ALA A 99 -1.05 -9.45 -14.49
N ASP A 100 -1.27 -9.17 -15.78
CA ASP A 100 -1.20 -10.16 -16.86
C ASP A 100 0.17 -10.85 -16.92
N GLU A 101 1.25 -10.10 -16.65
CA GLU A 101 2.61 -10.60 -16.74
C GLU A 101 3.08 -11.32 -15.47
N TYR A 102 2.79 -10.76 -14.28
CA TYR A 102 3.40 -11.24 -13.03
C TYR A 102 2.43 -11.88 -12.04
N SER A 103 1.12 -11.85 -12.29
CA SER A 103 0.10 -12.25 -11.30
C SER A 103 -1.13 -12.93 -11.93
N ASP A 104 -0.93 -13.67 -13.03
CA ASP A 104 -1.98 -14.46 -13.72
C ASP A 104 -3.20 -13.63 -14.17
N GLY A 105 -3.01 -12.34 -14.46
CA GLY A 105 -4.10 -11.44 -14.82
C GLY A 105 -5.02 -11.07 -13.65
N ILE A 106 -4.62 -11.35 -12.41
CA ILE A 106 -5.43 -11.09 -11.21
C ILE A 106 -4.90 -9.89 -10.42
N LEU A 107 -5.81 -8.97 -10.10
CA LEU A 107 -5.60 -7.86 -9.18
C LEU A 107 -6.63 -7.88 -8.06
N HIS A 108 -6.15 -7.75 -6.82
CA HIS A 108 -7.04 -7.68 -5.65
C HIS A 108 -7.17 -6.24 -5.16
N VAL A 109 -8.39 -5.68 -5.27
CA VAL A 109 -8.72 -4.43 -4.58
C VAL A 109 -8.80 -4.67 -3.08
N THR A 110 -8.11 -3.86 -2.30
CA THR A 110 -8.04 -3.99 -0.85
C THR A 110 -9.09 -3.12 -0.15
N THR A 111 -9.37 -3.44 1.11
CA THR A 111 -10.22 -2.61 1.99
C THR A 111 -9.61 -1.25 2.34
N ARG A 112 -8.41 -0.93 1.83
CA ARG A 112 -7.77 0.39 1.95
C ARG A 112 -7.59 1.07 0.59
N GLN A 113 -8.47 0.78 -0.38
CA GLN A 113 -8.49 1.46 -1.67
C GLN A 113 -7.16 1.36 -2.41
N ASP A 114 -6.59 0.17 -2.40
CA ASP A 114 -5.25 -0.12 -2.89
C ASP A 114 -5.30 -1.44 -3.67
N PHE A 115 -4.22 -1.84 -4.33
CA PHE A 115 -4.17 -3.14 -5.04
C PHE A 115 -3.09 -4.07 -4.49
N GLN A 116 -3.33 -5.37 -4.63
CA GLN A 116 -2.37 -6.43 -4.34
C GLN A 116 -2.28 -7.39 -5.52
N LEU A 117 -1.04 -7.70 -5.89
CA LEU A 117 -0.68 -8.78 -6.81
C LEU A 117 -0.15 -9.94 -5.99
N HIS A 118 -0.41 -11.16 -6.44
CA HIS A 118 -0.05 -12.38 -5.72
C HIS A 118 0.83 -13.27 -6.58
N PHE A 119 1.57 -14.16 -5.93
CA PHE A 119 2.50 -15.10 -6.57
C PHE A 119 3.59 -14.46 -7.44
N VAL A 120 3.99 -13.23 -7.13
CA VAL A 120 5.05 -12.52 -7.85
C VAL A 120 6.42 -13.03 -7.38
N HIS A 121 7.26 -13.51 -8.30
CA HIS A 121 8.63 -13.90 -7.97
C HIS A 121 9.44 -12.67 -7.56
N ILE A 122 10.33 -12.82 -6.56
CA ILE A 122 11.04 -11.65 -6.03
C ILE A 122 11.93 -11.02 -7.11
N GLU A 123 12.48 -11.82 -8.01
CA GLU A 123 13.32 -11.42 -9.14
C GLU A 123 12.58 -10.51 -10.13
N ASP A 124 11.26 -10.66 -10.26
CA ASP A 124 10.43 -9.83 -11.16
C ASP A 124 10.04 -8.49 -10.52
N THR A 125 10.19 -8.37 -9.20
CA THR A 125 9.68 -7.20 -8.48
C THR A 125 10.33 -5.87 -8.87
N PRO A 126 11.65 -5.78 -9.15
CA PRO A 126 12.25 -4.52 -9.63
C PRO A 126 11.67 -4.04 -10.96
N ASP A 127 11.53 -4.94 -11.94
CA ASP A 127 11.00 -4.59 -13.27
C ASP A 127 9.52 -4.19 -13.22
N MET A 128 8.73 -4.93 -12.43
CA MET A 128 7.36 -4.51 -12.11
C MET A 128 7.32 -3.12 -11.47
N MET A 129 8.18 -2.83 -10.49
CA MET A 129 8.22 -1.52 -9.83
C MET A 129 8.60 -0.41 -10.81
N ARG A 130 9.52 -0.66 -11.75
CA ARG A 130 9.89 0.32 -12.81
C ARG A 130 8.69 0.63 -13.71
N ARG A 131 7.91 -0.38 -14.08
CA ARG A 131 6.68 -0.20 -14.89
C ARG A 131 5.64 0.62 -14.14
N LEU A 132 5.39 0.33 -12.87
CA LEU A 132 4.48 1.12 -12.01
C LEU A 132 4.98 2.58 -11.87
N ALA A 133 6.27 2.77 -11.65
CA ALA A 133 6.88 4.09 -11.51
C ALA A 133 6.78 4.94 -12.80
N SER A 134 6.69 4.30 -13.97
CA SER A 134 6.51 5.00 -15.25
C SER A 134 5.21 5.84 -15.32
N VAL A 135 4.17 5.42 -14.57
CA VAL A 135 2.89 6.12 -14.43
C VAL A 135 2.70 6.77 -13.04
N GLY A 136 3.79 6.92 -12.29
CA GLY A 136 3.80 7.59 -10.99
C GLY A 136 3.23 6.75 -9.84
N ILE A 137 3.05 5.44 -10.01
CA ILE A 137 2.66 4.52 -8.93
C ILE A 137 3.93 4.05 -8.20
N THR A 138 3.87 4.02 -6.87
CA THR A 138 4.95 3.52 -6.02
C THR A 138 4.48 2.34 -5.16
N THR A 139 5.42 1.51 -4.73
CA THR A 139 5.23 0.43 -3.74
C THR A 139 5.89 0.76 -2.39
N ARG A 140 6.59 1.91 -2.32
CA ARG A 140 7.31 2.37 -1.13
C ARG A 140 6.37 2.47 0.07
N GLU A 141 6.81 1.89 1.17
CA GLU A 141 6.14 1.84 2.48
C GLU A 141 4.72 1.24 2.44
N ALA A 142 4.36 0.46 1.42
CA ALA A 142 3.04 -0.17 1.35
C ALA A 142 2.82 -1.23 2.46
N CYS A 143 3.92 -1.79 2.95
CA CYS A 143 4.00 -2.77 4.04
C CYS A 143 5.03 -2.32 5.10
N GLY A 144 5.25 -3.15 6.12
CA GLY A 144 6.15 -2.82 7.23
C GLY A 144 5.52 -1.99 8.35
N ASN A 145 6.39 -1.48 9.23
CA ASN A 145 6.09 -0.53 10.30
C ASN A 145 6.25 0.89 9.79
N SER A 146 5.32 1.29 8.94
CA SER A 146 5.30 2.57 8.24
C SER A 146 3.85 3.06 8.10
N VAL A 147 3.69 4.19 7.42
CA VAL A 147 2.39 4.71 7.01
C VAL A 147 1.82 3.88 5.86
N ARG A 148 0.67 3.24 6.10
CA ARG A 148 -0.09 2.49 5.10
C ARG A 148 -0.78 3.43 4.11
N ASN A 149 -1.47 2.86 3.12
CA ASN A 149 -2.23 3.66 2.17
C ASN A 149 -3.17 4.63 2.90
N VAL A 150 -3.12 5.90 2.46
CA VAL A 150 -3.98 6.97 2.94
C VAL A 150 -5.32 6.81 2.26
N THR A 151 -6.36 6.48 3.02
CA THR A 151 -7.70 6.31 2.45
C THR A 151 -8.46 7.62 2.46
N CYS A 152 -9.33 7.82 1.48
CA CYS A 152 -10.23 8.98 1.39
C CYS A 152 -11.66 8.51 1.07
N CYS A 153 -12.65 9.37 1.24
CA CYS A 153 -13.99 9.07 0.77
C CYS A 153 -13.96 8.87 -0.76
N HIS A 154 -14.48 7.74 -1.25
CA HIS A 154 -14.47 7.41 -2.68
C HIS A 154 -15.34 8.33 -3.55
N LEU A 155 -16.20 9.16 -2.93
CA LEU A 155 -17.02 10.17 -3.59
C LEU A 155 -16.54 11.61 -3.30
N ALA A 156 -15.36 11.79 -2.70
CA ALA A 156 -14.85 13.12 -2.39
C ALA A 156 -14.79 14.00 -3.66
N GLY A 157 -15.26 15.24 -3.56
CA GLY A 157 -15.34 16.21 -4.66
C GLY A 157 -16.60 16.14 -5.51
N VAL A 158 -17.39 15.06 -5.40
CA VAL A 158 -18.67 14.89 -6.12
C VAL A 158 -19.86 14.58 -5.21
N CYS A 159 -19.59 14.22 -3.96
CA CYS A 159 -20.60 13.85 -2.97
C CYS A 159 -21.44 15.07 -2.55
N GLN A 160 -22.76 14.96 -2.62
CA GLN A 160 -23.66 16.07 -2.23
C GLN A 160 -23.76 16.26 -0.70
N THR A 161 -23.29 15.29 0.09
CA THR A 161 -23.32 15.36 1.56
C THR A 161 -21.99 15.80 2.18
N GLU A 162 -20.95 16.03 1.36
CA GLU A 162 -19.65 16.47 1.85
C GLU A 162 -19.65 17.92 2.31
N VAL A 163 -18.92 18.19 3.39
CA VAL A 163 -18.70 19.54 3.89
C VAL A 163 -17.73 20.29 2.95
N PHE A 164 -16.68 19.61 2.51
CA PHE A 164 -15.78 20.01 1.45
C PHE A 164 -14.98 18.80 0.94
N ASP A 165 -14.43 18.91 -0.26
CA ASP A 165 -13.58 17.89 -0.88
C ASP A 165 -12.30 17.63 -0.05
N ALA A 166 -12.17 16.39 0.44
CA ALA A 166 -11.03 15.95 1.24
C ALA A 166 -9.85 15.44 0.40
N THR A 167 -10.01 15.28 -0.93
CA THR A 167 -9.01 14.70 -1.83
C THR A 167 -7.66 15.42 -1.75
N PRO A 168 -7.58 16.77 -1.89
CA PRO A 168 -6.29 17.47 -1.88
C PRO A 168 -5.54 17.32 -0.56
N TYR A 169 -6.27 17.15 0.55
CA TYR A 169 -5.68 16.95 1.88
C TYR A 169 -5.12 15.55 2.02
N SER A 170 -5.85 14.53 1.53
CA SER A 170 -5.38 13.15 1.56
C SER A 170 -4.14 12.94 0.68
N GLU A 171 -4.08 13.59 -0.48
CA GLU A 171 -2.93 13.56 -1.39
C GLU A 171 -1.72 14.26 -0.78
N ALA A 172 -1.89 15.48 -0.26
CA ALA A 172 -0.82 16.21 0.40
C ALA A 172 -0.28 15.45 1.62
N TYR A 173 -1.16 14.81 2.40
CA TYR A 173 -0.78 13.98 3.54
C TYR A 173 0.02 12.74 3.10
N ALA A 174 -0.39 12.08 2.01
CA ALA A 174 0.33 10.95 1.45
C ALA A 174 1.72 11.36 0.92
N GLN A 175 1.79 12.47 0.18
CA GLN A 175 3.05 13.00 -0.36
C GLN A 175 4.01 13.42 0.75
N PHE A 176 3.50 14.06 1.80
CA PHE A 176 4.33 14.52 2.92
C PHE A 176 4.95 13.36 3.69
N LEU A 177 4.18 12.29 3.95
CA LEU A 177 4.64 11.18 4.78
C LEU A 177 5.45 10.12 4.03
N LEU A 178 5.26 10.01 2.71
CA LEU A 178 5.97 9.03 1.91
C LEU A 178 7.48 9.31 1.97
N GLY A 179 8.24 8.42 2.60
CA GLY A 179 9.67 8.58 2.73
C GLY A 179 10.14 9.59 3.78
N HIS A 180 9.24 10.12 4.59
CA HIS A 180 9.57 11.07 5.64
C HIS A 180 10.38 10.39 6.76
N ASP A 181 11.38 11.08 7.31
CA ASP A 181 12.26 10.52 8.35
C ASP A 181 11.46 10.03 9.57
N ASP A 182 10.51 10.85 10.05
CA ASP A 182 9.64 10.49 11.18
C ASP A 182 8.90 9.15 11.01
N VAL A 183 8.55 8.76 9.77
CA VAL A 183 7.77 7.54 9.53
C VAL A 183 8.63 6.28 9.43
N GLN A 184 9.96 6.44 9.35
CA GLN A 184 10.87 5.31 9.22
C GLN A 184 11.05 4.53 10.53
N ASP A 185 10.79 5.18 11.67
CA ASP A 185 11.00 4.63 13.02
C ASP A 185 9.68 4.38 13.78
N PHE A 186 8.56 4.31 13.07
CA PHE A 186 7.29 4.00 13.71
C PHE A 186 7.32 2.61 14.36
N GLY A 187 6.88 2.52 15.63
CA GLY A 187 6.87 1.25 16.35
C GLY A 187 5.92 0.19 15.76
N ARG A 188 4.94 0.62 14.96
CA ARG A 188 4.00 -0.26 14.25
C ARG A 188 3.38 0.43 13.04
N LYS A 189 2.67 -0.35 12.21
CA LYS A 189 1.86 0.16 11.10
C LYS A 189 0.95 1.31 11.53
N PHE A 190 0.89 2.36 10.74
CA PHE A 190 0.05 3.54 10.96
C PHE A 190 -0.89 3.77 9.77
N LYS A 191 -2.17 3.99 10.05
CA LYS A 191 -3.24 4.01 9.05
C LYS A 191 -4.01 5.34 9.13
N PRO A 192 -3.74 6.27 8.22
CA PRO A 192 -4.52 7.50 8.10
C PRO A 192 -5.77 7.32 7.23
N ALA A 193 -6.81 8.10 7.50
CA ALA A 193 -8.04 8.17 6.71
C ALA A 193 -8.69 9.55 6.71
N PHE A 194 -9.28 9.93 5.57
CA PHE A 194 -10.03 11.17 5.38
C PHE A 194 -11.49 10.89 4.99
N SER A 195 -12.41 11.73 5.47
CA SER A 195 -13.82 11.71 5.09
C SER A 195 -14.36 13.13 4.91
N GLY A 196 -15.16 13.34 3.87
CA GLY A 196 -15.81 14.62 3.57
C GLY A 196 -17.12 14.85 4.34
N CYS A 197 -17.76 13.81 4.88
CA CYS A 197 -19.04 13.92 5.57
C CYS A 197 -19.13 13.01 6.81
N GLU A 198 -19.98 13.40 7.76
CA GLU A 198 -20.29 12.61 8.96
C GLU A 198 -21.41 11.59 8.70
N ALA A 199 -22.32 11.88 7.76
CA ALA A 199 -23.54 11.12 7.53
C ALA A 199 -23.33 9.72 6.95
N GLU A 200 -22.38 9.54 6.02
CA GLU A 200 -22.27 8.31 5.22
C GLU A 200 -21.17 7.36 5.71
N ALA A 201 -20.30 7.83 6.61
CA ALA A 201 -19.15 7.08 7.16
C ALA A 201 -18.22 6.40 6.12
N CYS A 202 -18.26 6.78 4.84
CA CYS A 202 -17.52 6.11 3.75
C CYS A 202 -16.00 6.12 3.93
N GLY A 203 -15.43 7.15 4.56
CA GLY A 203 -13.99 7.24 4.85
C GLY A 203 -13.53 6.40 6.05
N LEU A 204 -14.46 5.82 6.82
CA LEU A 204 -14.20 4.92 7.95
C LEU A 204 -13.17 5.48 8.96
N VAL A 205 -13.22 6.78 9.24
CA VAL A 205 -12.18 7.51 10.00
C VAL A 205 -11.99 7.04 11.45
N MET A 206 -12.99 6.40 12.06
CA MET A 206 -12.92 5.97 13.46
C MET A 206 -12.10 4.68 13.67
N MET A 207 -11.94 3.83 12.65
CA MET A 207 -11.19 2.57 12.76
C MET A 207 -9.70 2.69 12.36
N HIS A 208 -9.26 3.91 12.16
CA HIS A 208 -7.94 4.28 11.66
C HIS A 208 -7.09 4.86 12.80
N ASP A 209 -5.77 4.66 12.72
CA ASP A 209 -4.84 5.21 13.71
C ASP A 209 -4.98 6.75 13.79
N MET A 210 -5.23 7.39 12.64
CA MET A 210 -5.56 8.80 12.57
C MET A 210 -6.65 9.07 11.52
N GLY A 211 -7.79 9.56 11.98
CA GLY A 211 -8.97 9.84 11.16
C GLY A 211 -9.27 11.33 11.08
N TYR A 212 -9.55 11.83 9.87
CA TYR A 212 -9.83 13.23 9.60
C TYR A 212 -11.21 13.39 8.98
N LEU A 213 -12.15 13.94 9.75
CA LEU A 213 -13.51 14.21 9.30
C LEU A 213 -13.68 15.70 8.99
N ALA A 214 -14.01 16.04 7.75
CA ALA A 214 -14.17 17.41 7.29
C ALA A 214 -15.22 18.17 8.12
N GLN A 215 -14.87 19.39 8.53
CA GLN A 215 -15.71 20.28 9.35
C GLN A 215 -15.46 21.74 8.97
N ILE A 216 -16.50 22.56 9.05
CA ILE A 216 -16.38 24.02 9.00
C ILE A 216 -16.71 24.57 10.38
N LYS A 217 -15.81 25.38 10.94
CA LYS A 217 -16.02 26.08 12.21
C LYS A 217 -15.82 27.57 12.01
N GLU A 218 -16.55 28.38 12.79
CA GLU A 218 -16.30 29.81 12.84
C GLU A 218 -15.12 30.09 13.77
N VAL A 219 -14.14 30.86 13.28
CA VAL A 219 -12.97 31.34 14.03
C VAL A 219 -12.78 32.81 13.67
N ASP A 220 -12.75 33.68 14.68
CA ASP A 220 -12.66 35.14 14.52
C ASP A 220 -13.73 35.72 13.57
N GLY A 221 -14.98 35.22 13.69
CA GLY A 221 -16.11 35.64 12.87
C GLY A 221 -16.05 35.20 11.40
N LYS A 222 -15.16 34.26 11.04
CA LYS A 222 -15.00 33.76 9.67
C LYS A 222 -15.12 32.23 9.63
N PRO A 223 -15.82 31.65 8.63
CA PRO A 223 -15.81 30.21 8.43
C PRO A 223 -14.41 29.74 8.04
N LYS A 224 -13.92 28.72 8.75
CA LYS A 224 -12.64 28.05 8.51
C LYS A 224 -12.88 26.57 8.30
N ARG A 225 -12.31 26.03 7.21
CA ARG A 225 -12.23 24.60 6.97
C ARG A 225 -11.22 23.98 7.92
N GLY A 226 -11.54 22.80 8.43
CA GLY A 226 -10.66 21.99 9.25
C GLY A 226 -11.19 20.56 9.36
N PHE A 227 -10.62 19.80 10.29
CA PHE A 227 -11.01 18.42 10.51
C PHE A 227 -11.30 18.17 11.99
N LYS A 228 -12.37 17.42 12.28
CA LYS A 228 -12.52 16.69 13.55
C LYS A 228 -11.62 15.46 13.47
N VAL A 229 -10.68 15.36 14.41
CA VAL A 229 -9.63 14.34 14.39
C VAL A 229 -9.98 13.21 15.35
N PHE A 230 -9.86 11.97 14.87
CA PHE A 230 -9.95 10.74 15.65
C PHE A 230 -8.56 10.11 15.73
N VAL A 231 -8.21 9.49 16.87
CA VAL A 231 -6.87 8.93 17.11
C VAL A 231 -6.99 7.59 17.81
N GLY A 232 -6.15 6.63 17.41
CA GLY A 232 -5.98 5.35 18.10
C GLY A 232 -6.98 4.26 17.71
N GLY A 233 -7.74 4.45 16.64
CA GLY A 233 -8.68 3.45 16.15
C GLY A 233 -7.99 2.22 15.60
N GLY A 234 -8.58 1.04 15.78
CA GLY A 234 -8.00 -0.19 15.24
C GLY A 234 -8.86 -1.42 15.44
N LEU A 235 -8.97 -2.25 14.40
CA LEU A 235 -9.69 -3.53 14.44
C LEU A 235 -8.71 -4.70 14.60
N GLY A 236 -7.76 -4.57 15.54
CA GLY A 236 -6.84 -5.65 15.88
C GLY A 236 -7.54 -6.79 16.63
N THR A 237 -6.74 -7.70 17.19
CA THR A 237 -7.26 -8.71 18.14
C THR A 237 -7.96 -8.07 19.34
N VAL A 238 -7.48 -6.89 19.76
CA VAL A 238 -8.15 -5.99 20.68
C VAL A 238 -8.64 -4.78 19.87
N PRO A 239 -9.95 -4.61 19.67
CA PRO A 239 -10.49 -3.47 18.94
C PRO A 239 -10.56 -2.21 19.81
N HIS A 240 -10.31 -1.06 19.20
CA HIS A 240 -10.37 0.27 19.80
C HIS A 240 -11.13 1.23 18.88
#